data_AF-A0A3D3XSK6-F1
#
_entry.id   AF-A0A3D3XSK6-F1
#
_cell.length_a   1.000
_cell.length_b   1.000
_cell.length_c   1.000
_cell.angle_alpha   90.00
_cell.angle_beta   90.00
_cell.angle_gamma   90.00
#
_symmetry.space_group_name_H-M   'P 1'
#
loop_
_entity.id
_entity.type
_entity.pdbx_description
1 polymer ?
#
loop_
_entity_poly.entity_id
_entity_poly.type
_entity_poly.pdbx_seq_one_letter_code
_entity_poly.pdbx_strand_id
1 'polypeptide(L)' 'MDYKKMPADKTTRTHDTNKIDAPTENIYEALTIIAKRAEQINDDTREELHAKLQEFASSTESLEEIFENKEQ' A
#
# COMPACT_ATOMS: atom_id res chain seq x y z
N MET A 1 1.88 5.72 -4.61
CA MET A 1 0.69 6.37 -4.02
C MET A 1 1.12 6.98 -2.69
N ASP A 2 0.34 7.82 -2.02
CA ASP A 2 0.57 8.10 -0.60
C ASP A 2 -0.42 7.23 0.17
N TYR A 3 0.02 6.23 0.93
CA TYR A 3 -0.88 5.36 1.71
C TYR A 3 -1.92 6.16 2.53
N LYS A 4 -1.53 7.30 3.11
CA LYS A 4 -2.42 8.19 3.88
C LYS A 4 -3.51 8.89 3.06
N LYS A 5 -3.37 8.94 1.73
CA LYS A 5 -4.33 9.55 0.80
C LYS A 5 -5.20 8.51 0.09
N MET A 6 -5.04 7.22 0.42
CA MET A 6 -5.83 6.16 -0.20
C MET A 6 -7.31 6.34 0.17
N PRO A 7 -8.24 6.39 -0.81
CA PRO A 7 -9.67 6.58 -0.56
C PRO A 7 -10.32 5.27 -0.09
N ALA A 8 -9.77 4.66 0.96
CA ALA A 8 -10.30 3.45 1.57
C ALA A 8 -11.36 3.83 2.62
N ASP A 9 -12.51 3.15 2.58
CA ASP A 9 -13.56 3.33 3.58
C ASP A 9 -13.04 2.92 4.97
N LYS A 10 -13.35 3.72 6.00
CA LYS A 10 -12.93 3.42 7.39
C LYS A 10 -13.74 2.29 8.03
N THR A 11 -14.83 1.88 7.41
CA THR A 11 -15.78 0.89 7.90
C THR A 11 -16.18 -0.03 6.76
N THR A 12 -16.59 -1.25 7.09
CA THR A 12 -17.20 -2.15 6.13
C THR A 12 -18.62 -1.70 5.76
N ARG A 13 -18.97 -1.84 4.49
CA ARG A 13 -20.33 -1.65 3.98
C ARG A 13 -20.75 -2.85 3.15
N THR A 14 -22.04 -3.15 3.14
CA THR A 14 -22.59 -4.16 2.24
C THR A 14 -22.60 -3.62 0.82
N HIS A 15 -22.07 -4.39 -0.13
CA HIS A 15 -22.08 -4.05 -1.54
C HIS A 15 -23.19 -4.82 -2.27
N ASP A 16 -23.80 -4.17 -3.27
CA ASP A 16 -24.76 -4.79 -4.18
C ASP A 16 -24.01 -5.64 -5.22
N THR A 17 -24.20 -6.95 -5.20
CA THR A 17 -23.50 -7.89 -6.08
C THR A 17 -23.82 -7.64 -7.55
N ASN A 18 -25.06 -7.27 -7.88
CA ASN A 18 -25.48 -7.00 -9.26
C ASN A 18 -24.74 -5.79 -9.86
N LYS A 19 -24.33 -4.84 -9.01
CA LYS A 19 -23.54 -3.68 -9.46
C LYS A 19 -22.08 -4.01 -9.67
N ILE A 20 -21.57 -5.02 -8.94
CA ILE A 20 -20.18 -5.45 -9.02
C ILE A 20 -19.95 -6.28 -10.28
N ASP A 21 -20.88 -7.18 -10.61
CA ASP A 21 -20.77 -8.07 -11.76
C ASP A 21 -21.43 -7.52 -13.04
N ALA A 22 -22.23 -6.45 -12.98
CA ALA A 22 -22.78 -5.77 -14.16
C ALA A 22 -21.76 -5.53 -15.31
N PRO A 23 -20.47 -5.18 -15.06
CA PRO A 23 -19.51 -4.98 -16.14
C PRO A 23 -19.02 -6.28 -16.81
N THR A 24 -19.08 -7.42 -16.12
CA THR A 24 -18.60 -8.71 -16.61
C THR A 24 -19.73 -9.68 -16.93
N GLU A 25 -20.96 -9.37 -16.50
CA GLU A 25 -22.14 -10.26 -16.49
C GLU A 25 -21.87 -11.61 -15.80
N ASN A 26 -20.81 -11.68 -14.98
CA ASN A 26 -20.35 -12.89 -14.32
C ASN A 26 -19.65 -12.56 -13.00
N ILE A 27 -20.26 -12.98 -11.90
CA ILE A 27 -19.78 -12.72 -10.54
C ILE A 27 -18.41 -13.34 -10.26
N TYR A 28 -18.09 -14.52 -10.81
CA TYR A 28 -16.82 -15.18 -10.58
C TYR A 28 -15.67 -14.47 -11.30
N GLU A 29 -15.94 -13.96 -12.49
CA GLU A 29 -14.98 -13.16 -13.25
C GLU A 29 -14.72 -11.82 -12.55
N ALA A 30 -15.78 -11.12 -12.12
CA ALA A 30 -15.66 -9.87 -11.37
C ALA A 30 -14.82 -10.05 -10.10
N LEU A 31 -15.06 -11.12 -9.34
CA LEU A 31 -14.26 -11.44 -8.14
C LEU A 31 -12.79 -11.71 -8.48
N THR A 32 -12.51 -12.41 -9.57
CA THR A 32 -11.13 -12.69 -10.01
C THR A 32 -10.40 -11.40 -10.38
N ILE A 33 -11.08 -10.47 -11.07
CA ILE A 33 -10.52 -9.16 -11.41
C ILE A 33 -10.23 -8.35 -10.16
N ILE A 34 -11.16 -8.30 -9.21
CA ILE A 34 -10.99 -7.58 -7.93
C ILE A 34 -9.80 -8.16 -7.15
N ALA A 35 -9.69 -9.49 -7.07
CA ALA A 35 -8.58 -10.15 -6.38
C ALA A 35 -7.22 -9.79 -6.99
N LYS A 36 -7.09 -9.89 -8.32
CA LYS A 36 -5.86 -9.49 -9.04
C LYS A 36 -5.53 -8.02 -8.83
N ARG A 37 -6.53 -7.15 -8.79
CA ARG A 37 -6.31 -5.72 -8.53
C ARG A 37 -5.87 -5.46 -7.09
N ALA A 38 -6.40 -6.22 -6.11
CA ALA A 38 -5.97 -6.13 -4.72
C ALA A 38 -4.51 -6.54 -4.54
N GLU A 39 -4.04 -7.58 -5.26
CA GLU A 39 -2.63 -7.99 -5.27
C GLU A 39 -1.72 -6.86 -5.76
N GLN A 40 -2.06 -6.21 -6.89
CA GLN A 40 -1.30 -5.07 -7.41
C GLN A 40 -1.18 -3.92 -6.40
N ILE A 41 -2.30 -3.55 -5.75
CA ILE A 41 -2.30 -2.48 -4.74
C ILE A 41 -1.42 -2.86 -3.54
N ASN A 42 -1.45 -4.12 -3.14
CA ASN A 42 -0.64 -4.64 -2.04
C ASN A 42 0.87 -4.60 -2.37
N ASP A 43 1.24 -4.93 -3.60
CA ASP A 43 2.63 -4.86 -4.06
C ASP A 43 3.12 -3.41 -4.11
N ASP A 44 2.34 -2.51 -4.71
CA ASP A 44 2.63 -1.05 -4.74
C ASP A 44 2.81 -0.49 -3.32
N THR A 45 1.95 -0.91 -2.37
CA THR A 45 2.01 -0.45 -0.97
C THR A 45 3.27 -0.99 -0.27
N ARG A 46 3.65 -2.23 -0.54
CA ARG A 46 4.86 -2.84 0.03
C ARG A 46 6.13 -2.13 -0.47
N GLU A 47 6.19 -1.83 -1.76
CA GLU A 47 7.31 -1.11 -2.35
C GLU A 47 7.44 0.29 -1.74
N GLU A 48 6.34 1.04 -1.62
CA GLU A 48 6.32 2.36 -0.97
C GLU A 48 6.82 2.29 0.48
N LEU A 49 6.39 1.28 1.24
CA LEU A 49 6.83 1.08 2.62
C LEU A 49 8.33 0.80 2.70
N HIS A 50 8.85 -0.07 1.84
CA HIS A 50 10.28 -0.38 1.80
C HIS A 50 11.13 0.84 1.43
N ALA A 51 10.71 1.61 0.42
CA ALA A 51 11.40 2.85 0.04
C ALA A 51 11.49 3.83 1.23
N LYS A 52 10.37 4.03 1.95
CA LYS A 52 10.35 4.87 3.15
C LYS A 52 11.28 4.33 4.25
N LEU A 53 11.30 3.02 4.49
CA LEU A 53 12.19 2.42 5.49
C LEU A 53 13.68 2.61 5.14
N GLN A 54 14.04 2.54 3.84
CA GLN A 54 15.41 2.79 3.39
C GLN A 54 15.84 4.25 3.65
N GLU A 55 14.95 5.21 3.45
CA GLU A 55 15.22 6.62 3.79
C GLU A 55 15.54 6.80 5.29
N PHE A 56 14.84 6.11 6.18
CA PHE A 56 15.14 6.14 7.62
C PHE A 56 16.48 5.49 7.98
N ALA A 57 16.82 4.35 7.36
CA ALA A 57 18.08 3.64 7.63
C ALA A 57 19.32 4.47 7.26
N SER A 58 19.29 5.17 6.12
CA SER A 58 20.37 6.08 5.72
C SER A 58 20.51 7.29 6.66
N SER A 59 19.38 7.78 7.18
CA SER A 59 19.37 8.92 8.11
C SER A 59 19.91 8.56 9.49
N THR A 60 19.68 7.34 9.97
CA THR A 60 20.25 6.85 11.23
C THR A 60 21.75 6.68 11.16
N GLU A 61 22.29 6.12 10.07
CA GLU A 61 23.74 5.93 9.90
C GLU A 61 24.49 7.27 9.85
N SER A 62 23.94 8.27 9.15
CA SER A 62 24.51 9.62 9.12
C SER A 62 24.46 10.32 10.49
N LEU A 63 23.39 10.11 11.28
CA LEU A 63 23.29 10.69 12.62
C LEU A 63 24.29 10.04 13.58
N GLU A 64 24.45 8.73 13.51
CA GLU A 64 25.39 7.97 14.33
C GLU A 64 26.85 8.37 14.01
N GLU A 65 27.17 8.57 12.73
CA GLU A 65 28.46 9.11 12.28
C GLU A 65 28.72 10.54 12.78
N ILE A 66 27.70 11.41 12.82
CA ILE A 66 27.81 12.77 13.38
C ILE A 66 28.00 12.74 14.90
N PHE A 67 27.38 11.77 15.60
CA PHE A 67 27.56 11.59 17.04
C PHE A 67 28.97 11.09 17.37
N GLU A 68 29.48 10.09 16.65
CA GLU A 68 30.84 9.57 16.78
C GLU A 68 31.91 10.65 16.53
N ASN A 69 31.72 11.50 15.50
CA ASN A 69 32.64 12.61 15.21
C ASN A 69 32.63 13.74 16.26
N LYS A 70 31.62 13.81 17.14
CA LYS A 70 31.56 14.80 18.24
C LYS A 70 32.18 14.30 19.55
N GLU A 71 32.37 12.98 19.70
CA GLU A 71 33.03 12.39 20.87
C GLU A 71 34.55 12.27 20.73
N GLN A 72 35.08 12.43 19.51
CA GLN A 72 36.53 12.60 19.23
C GLN A 72 36.98 14.06 19.37
#